data_AF-A0A3C1SPC7-F1
#
_entry.id   AF-A0A3C1SPC7-F1
#
_cell.length_a   1.000
_cell.length_b   1.000
_cell.length_c   1.000
_cell.angle_alpha   90.00
_cell.angle_beta   90.00
_cell.angle_gamma   90.00
#
_symmetry.space_group_name_H-M   'P 1'
#
loop_
_entity.id
_entity.type
_entity.pdbx_description
1 polymer ?
#
loop_
_entity_poly.entity_id
_entity_poly.type
_entity_poly.pdbx_seq_one_letter_code
_entity_poly.pdbx_strand_id
1 'polypeptide(L)'
;FEPGMVTTVEPGLYIAAGGAQPDGAWARLGVTLETELDPRWQRIGIRIEDDILVTERGNEVLSADAPKDIDEIEALMRDGR
;
A
#
# COMPACT_ATOMS: atom_id res chain seq x y z
N PHE A 1 -10.32 10.04 -16.93
CA PHE A 1 -10.66 8.66 -17.30
C PHE A 1 -11.93 8.69 -18.13
N GLU A 2 -11.94 7.97 -19.24
CA GLU A 2 -13.08 7.84 -20.15
C GLU A 2 -13.42 6.34 -20.30
N PRO A 3 -14.70 5.97 -20.55
CA PRO A 3 -15.07 4.58 -20.76
C PRO A 3 -14.23 3.90 -21.84
N GLY A 4 -13.77 2.67 -21.57
CA GLY A 4 -12.89 1.89 -22.46
C GLY A 4 -11.39 2.05 -22.18
N MET A 5 -10.98 3.01 -21.34
CA MET A 5 -9.60 3.09 -20.87
C MET A 5 -9.29 1.94 -19.90
N VAL A 6 -8.09 1.36 -20.01
CA VAL A 6 -7.53 0.40 -19.05
C VAL A 6 -6.33 1.04 -18.36
N THR A 7 -6.24 0.90 -17.03
CA THR A 7 -5.16 1.48 -16.23
C THR A 7 -4.91 0.66 -14.97
N THR A 8 -3.76 0.86 -14.32
CA THR A 8 -3.44 0.28 -13.01
C THR A 8 -3.92 1.20 -11.88
N VAL A 9 -4.33 0.59 -10.77
CA VAL A 9 -4.49 1.24 -9.47
C VAL A 9 -3.57 0.54 -8.50
N GLU A 10 -2.46 1.20 -8.15
CA GLU A 10 -1.30 0.54 -7.53
C GLU A 10 -0.71 1.27 -6.31
N PRO A 11 -1.51 1.60 -5.28
CA PRO A 11 -0.98 2.23 -4.07
C PRO A 11 0.10 1.37 -3.41
N GLY A 12 1.19 2.00 -2.97
CA GLY A 12 2.29 1.34 -2.29
C GLY A 12 2.88 2.17 -1.15
N LEU A 13 3.36 1.47 -0.13
CA LEU A 13 4.10 2.02 1.01
C LEU A 13 5.47 1.34 1.07
N TYR A 14 6.52 2.16 1.06
CA TYR A 14 7.90 1.70 1.06
C TYR A 14 8.66 2.43 2.16
N ILE A 15 9.21 1.65 3.10
CA ILE A 15 9.94 2.17 4.25
C ILE A 15 11.37 1.65 4.17
N ALA A 16 12.30 2.54 3.81
CA ALA A 16 13.71 2.23 3.72
C ALA A 16 14.34 1.99 5.10
N ALA A 17 15.49 1.31 5.10
CA ALA A 17 16.33 1.23 6.30
C ALA A 17 16.87 2.62 6.66
N GLY A 18 16.92 2.95 7.95
CA GLY A 18 17.35 4.27 8.42
C GLY A 18 16.40 5.41 8.03
N GLY A 19 15.13 5.10 7.72
CA GLY A 19 14.10 6.12 7.47
C GLY A 19 13.90 7.02 8.70
N ALA A 20 13.56 8.29 8.45
CA ALA A 20 13.29 9.27 9.50
C ALA A 20 11.78 9.40 9.75
N GLN A 21 11.41 9.63 11.00
CA GLN A 21 10.07 10.04 11.42
C GLN A 21 10.16 11.37 12.18
N PRO A 22 9.11 12.21 12.17
CA PRO A 22 9.09 13.42 12.99
C PRO A 22 9.21 13.07 14.48
N ASP A 23 10.04 13.80 15.22
CA ASP A 23 10.10 13.67 16.67
C ASP A 23 8.79 14.18 17.30
N GLY A 24 8.03 13.23 17.86
CA GLY A 24 6.74 13.49 18.51
C GLY A 24 6.82 14.40 19.75
N ALA A 25 8.01 14.59 20.34
CA ALA A 25 8.19 15.47 21.50
C ALA A 25 8.14 16.96 21.12
N TRP A 26 8.60 17.32 19.93
CA TRP A 26 8.74 18.72 19.50
C TRP A 26 7.70 19.17 18.47
N ALA A 27 6.95 18.23 17.88
CA ALA A 27 5.91 18.52 16.90
C ALA A 27 4.85 19.55 17.39
N ARG A 28 4.54 19.55 18.70
CA ARG A 28 3.60 20.54 19.29
C ARG A 28 4.15 21.97 19.36
N LEU A 29 5.46 22.14 19.27
CA LEU A 29 6.15 23.43 19.33
C LEU A 29 6.52 23.96 17.93
N GLY A 30 6.10 23.27 16.86
CA GLY A 30 6.40 23.66 15.47
C GLY A 30 7.86 23.44 15.07
N VAL A 31 8.60 22.63 15.84
CA VAL A 31 9.99 22.25 15.55
C VAL A 31 10.01 20.81 15.02
N THR A 32 10.44 20.63 13.78
CA THR A 32 10.62 19.31 13.18
C THR A 32 12.08 18.90 13.36
N LEU A 33 12.35 18.08 14.38
CA LEU A 33 13.57 17.27 14.45
C LEU A 33 13.23 15.89 13.90
N GLU A 34 14.11 15.34 13.07
CA GLU A 34 13.97 13.98 12.55
C GLU A 34 14.61 13.00 13.54
N THR A 35 13.88 11.94 13.89
CA THR A 35 14.42 10.80 14.64
C THR A 35 14.34 9.55 13.78
N GLU A 36 15.19 8.57 14.05
CA GLU A 36 15.16 7.31 13.32
C GLU A 36 13.81 6.60 13.56
N LEU A 37 13.24 6.05 12.48
CA LEU A 37 12.05 5.22 12.55
C LEU A 37 12.35 3.96 13.35
N ASP A 38 11.40 3.53 14.17
CA ASP A 38 11.48 2.27 14.91
C ASP A 38 11.86 1.11 13.94
N PRO A 39 12.94 0.35 14.24
CA PRO A 39 13.43 -0.73 13.38
C PRO A 39 12.37 -1.75 12.95
N ARG A 40 11.30 -1.95 13.72
CA ARG A 40 10.22 -2.90 13.36
C ARG A 40 9.42 -2.47 12.13
N TRP A 41 9.45 -1.19 11.76
CA TRP A 41 8.75 -0.65 10.59
C TRP A 41 9.67 -0.47 9.38
N GLN A 42 10.97 -0.61 9.55
CA GLN A 42 11.94 -0.46 8.47
C GLN A 42 11.98 -1.69 7.55
N ARG A 43 12.46 -1.51 6.31
CA ARG A 43 12.61 -2.57 5.30
C ARG A 43 11.30 -3.26 4.91
N ILE A 44 10.18 -2.55 5.05
CA ILE A 44 8.86 -3.00 4.63
C ILE A 44 8.52 -2.31 3.31
N GLY A 45 8.14 -3.10 2.31
CA GLY A 45 7.63 -2.62 1.03
C GLY A 45 6.37 -3.40 0.67
N ILE A 46 5.25 -2.70 0.50
CA ILE A 46 3.96 -3.28 0.15
C ILE A 46 3.39 -2.47 -1.01
N ARG A 47 2.88 -3.16 -2.04
CA ARG A 47 2.06 -2.58 -3.12
C ARG A 47 0.92 -3.53 -3.40
N ILE A 48 -0.29 -2.99 -3.51
CA ILE A 48 -1.47 -3.72 -3.98
C ILE A 48 -1.84 -3.07 -5.31
N GLU A 49 -1.98 -3.88 -6.35
CA GLU A 49 -2.13 -3.42 -7.73
C GLU A 49 -3.25 -4.17 -8.40
N ASP A 50 -4.21 -3.42 -8.95
CA ASP A 50 -5.29 -3.93 -9.80
C ASP A 50 -5.26 -3.27 -11.18
N ASP A 51 -5.46 -4.07 -12.22
CA ASP A 51 -5.87 -3.61 -13.54
C ASP A 51 -7.38 -3.30 -13.54
N ILE A 52 -7.75 -2.08 -13.95
CA ILE A 52 -9.14 -1.63 -14.03
C ILE A 52 -9.54 -1.21 -15.44
N LEU A 53 -10.76 -1.60 -15.85
CA LEU A 53 -11.45 -1.07 -17.02
C LEU A 53 -12.39 0.05 -16.59
N VAL A 54 -12.22 1.25 -17.13
CA VAL A 54 -13.17 2.36 -16.90
C VAL A 54 -14.44 2.09 -17.69
N THR A 55 -15.60 2.19 -17.03
CA THR A 55 -16.93 2.03 -17.64
C THR A 55 -17.71 3.34 -17.57
N GLU A 56 -18.87 3.42 -18.24
CA GLU A 56 -19.73 4.62 -18.20
C GLU A 56 -20.20 4.99 -16.79
N ARG A 57 -20.26 4.02 -15.86
CA ARG A 57 -20.82 4.18 -14.51
C ARG A 57 -19.80 3.99 -13.39
N GLY A 58 -18.53 3.75 -13.72
CA GLY A 58 -17.48 3.46 -12.73
C GLY A 58 -16.31 2.71 -13.35
N ASN A 59 -15.96 1.56 -12.76
CA ASN A 59 -14.91 0.67 -13.27
C ASN A 59 -15.27 -0.81 -13.03
N GLU A 60 -14.59 -1.68 -13.76
CA GLU A 60 -14.53 -3.12 -13.53
C GLU A 60 -13.09 -3.49 -13.16
N VAL A 61 -12.93 -4.31 -12.12
CA VAL A 61 -11.61 -4.77 -11.64
C VAL A 61 -11.28 -6.09 -12.35
N LEU A 62 -10.33 -6.05 -13.27
CA LEU A 62 -9.96 -7.20 -14.11
C LEU A 62 -9.11 -8.23 -13.37
N SER A 63 -8.55 -7.85 -12.23
CA SER A 63 -7.66 -8.66 -11.37
C SER A 63 -8.28 -8.95 -9.99
N ALA A 64 -9.62 -8.93 -9.93
CA ALA A 64 -10.38 -9.14 -8.71
C ALA A 64 -10.06 -10.49 -8.02
N ASP A 65 -9.75 -11.53 -8.80
CA ASP A 65 -9.51 -12.89 -8.32
C ASP A 65 -8.22 -13.06 -7.49
N ALA A 66 -7.28 -12.10 -7.56
CA ALA A 66 -6.11 -12.13 -6.70
C ALA A 66 -6.52 -11.78 -5.26
N PRO A 67 -6.21 -12.60 -4.24
CA PRO A 67 -6.55 -12.29 -2.85
C PRO A 67 -5.77 -11.08 -2.35
N LYS A 68 -6.47 -10.18 -1.65
CA LYS A 68 -5.91 -8.91 -1.16
C LYS A 68 -6.15 -8.72 0.33
N ASP A 69 -7.25 -9.28 0.84
CA ASP A 69 -7.53 -9.28 2.26
C ASP A 69 -6.57 -10.22 3.01
N ILE A 70 -6.21 -9.83 4.23
CA ILE A 70 -5.23 -10.54 5.07
C ILE A 70 -5.62 -12.02 5.21
N ASP A 71 -6.88 -12.28 5.58
CA ASP A 71 -7.38 -13.63 5.82
C ASP A 71 -7.36 -14.51 4.55
N GLU A 72 -7.65 -13.92 3.39
CA GLU A 72 -7.65 -14.62 2.09
C GLU A 72 -6.22 -15.02 1.68
N ILE A 73 -5.27 -14.09 1.82
CA ILE A 73 -3.86 -14.34 1.54
C ILE A 73 -3.34 -15.43 2.47
N GLU A 74 -3.61 -15.32 3.78
CA GLU A 74 -3.16 -16.32 4.74
C GLU A 74 -3.79 -17.70 4.50
N ALA A 75 -5.08 -17.76 4.11
CA ALA A 75 -5.75 -19.00 3.75
C ALA A 75 -5.10 -19.65 2.52
N LEU A 76 -4.92 -18.87 1.44
CA LEU A 76 -4.28 -19.36 0.22
C LEU A 76 -2.87 -19.91 0.49
N MET A 77 -2.08 -19.22 1.32
CA MET A 77 -0.72 -19.63 1.68
C MET A 77 -0.68 -20.88 2.56
N ARG A 78 -1.72 -21.16 3.35
CA ARG A 78 -1.84 -22.42 4.11
C ARG A 78 -2.19 -23.60 3.21
N ASP A 79 -3.08 -23.39 2.24
CA ASP A 79 -3.58 -24.44 1.35
C ASP A 79 -2.57 -24.83 0.26
N GLY A 80 -1.68 -23.92 -0.13
CA GLY A 80 -0.63 -24.16 -1.12
C GLY A 80 0.62 -24.89 -0.60
N ARG A 81 0.58 -25.46 0.61
CA ARG A 81 1.69 -26.27 1.20
C ARG A 81 1.55 -27.76 0.91
#